data_AF-A0A950DT78-F1
#
_entry.id   AF-A0A950DT78-F1
#
_cell.length_a   1.000
_cell.length_b   1.000
_cell.length_c   1.000
_cell.angle_alpha   90.00
_cell.angle_beta   90.00
_cell.angle_gamma   90.00
#
_symmetry.space_group_name_H-M   'P 1'
#
loop_
_entity.id
_entity.type
_entity.pdbx_description
1 polymer ?
#
loop_
_entity_poly.entity_id
_entity_poly.type
_entity_poly.pdbx_seq_one_letter_code
_entity_poly.pdbx_strand_id
1 'polypeptide(L)'
;VSVKGTFLQNRGYLDFYYREAFTVVEMEAGPYCAAVYELTEPSRYPIGEPVNFSKLPIDFGVIHYASDTPFTQARTLGARGLSYFGMDSTYASSVAILRRILRREGVLADAA
;
A
#
# COMPACT_ATOMS: atom_id res chain seq x y z
N VAL A 1 5.66 -3.34 -4.87
CA VAL A 1 7.02 -2.87 -4.55
C VAL A 1 6.94 -1.42 -4.11
N SER A 2 7.63 -1.08 -3.02
CA SER A 2 7.77 0.30 -2.55
C SER A 2 9.06 0.89 -3.14
N VAL A 3 8.94 1.99 -3.86
CA VAL A 3 10.04 2.64 -4.57
C VAL A 3 10.29 4.03 -3.99
N LYS A 4 11.49 4.58 -4.22
CA LYS A 4 11.75 5.97 -3.85
C LYS A 4 10.98 6.90 -4.81
N GLY A 5 10.11 7.74 -4.25
CA GLY A 5 9.49 8.85 -4.98
C GLY A 5 10.44 10.05 -5.14
N THR A 6 9.97 11.21 -5.62
CA THR A 6 8.60 11.56 -6.09
C THR A 6 8.40 11.41 -7.59
N PHE A 7 9.46 11.09 -8.33
CA PHE A 7 9.37 10.93 -9.78
C PHE A 7 8.80 9.56 -10.17
N LEU A 8 8.04 9.54 -11.26
CA LEU A 8 7.55 8.30 -11.85
C LEU A 8 8.70 7.47 -12.40
N GLN A 9 8.57 6.15 -12.28
CA GLN A 9 9.60 5.20 -12.67
C GLN A 9 9.70 5.09 -14.19
N ASN A 10 10.93 4.93 -14.69
CA ASN A 10 11.17 4.75 -16.12
C ASN A 10 10.77 3.33 -16.59
N ARG A 11 10.72 3.13 -17.91
CA ARG A 11 10.29 1.85 -18.50
C ARG A 11 11.19 0.67 -18.18
N GLY A 12 12.50 0.87 -18.15
CA GLY A 12 13.44 -0.20 -17.76
C GLY A 12 13.23 -0.64 -16.32
N TYR A 13 12.98 0.30 -15.42
CA TYR A 13 12.72 0.05 -14.02
C TYR A 13 11.42 -0.73 -13.80
N LEU A 14 10.34 -0.33 -14.49
CA LEU A 14 9.06 -1.04 -14.40
C LEU A 14 9.11 -2.43 -15.05
N ASP A 15 9.83 -2.59 -16.17
CA ASP A 15 10.04 -3.90 -16.81
C ASP A 15 10.83 -4.85 -15.90
N PHE A 16 11.82 -4.34 -15.17
CA PHE A 16 12.59 -5.12 -14.18
C PHE A 16 11.68 -5.74 -13.11
N TYR A 17 10.87 -4.92 -12.43
CA TYR A 17 9.97 -5.44 -11.37
C TYR A 17 8.82 -6.28 -11.92
N TYR A 18 8.35 -5.98 -13.13
CA TYR A 18 7.32 -6.80 -13.77
C TYR A 18 7.83 -8.23 -14.02
N ARG A 19 9.10 -8.39 -14.44
CA ARG A 19 9.73 -9.71 -14.61
C ARG A 19 9.91 -10.45 -13.29
N GLU A 20 10.08 -9.73 -12.18
CA GLU A 20 10.10 -10.29 -10.82
C GLU A 20 8.68 -10.55 -10.26
N ALA A 21 7.65 -10.49 -11.10
CA ALA A 21 6.24 -10.75 -10.76
C ALA A 21 5.61 -9.76 -9.77
N PHE A 22 6.18 -8.56 -9.61
CA PHE A 22 5.51 -7.49 -8.87
C PHE A 22 4.40 -6.86 -9.72
N THR A 23 3.19 -6.77 -9.14
CA THR A 23 1.99 -6.26 -9.83
C THR A 23 1.60 -4.83 -9.45
N VAL A 24 2.17 -4.30 -8.36
CA VAL A 24 1.88 -2.97 -7.82
C VAL A 24 3.19 -2.23 -7.57
N VAL A 25 3.21 -0.94 -7.89
CA VAL A 25 4.29 0.00 -7.56
C VAL A 25 3.69 1.13 -6.74
N GLU A 26 4.24 1.39 -5.57
CA GLU A 26 3.86 2.47 -4.65
C GLU A 26 5.12 3.09 -4.02
N MET A 27 4.99 4.15 -3.23
CA MET A 27 6.11 4.94 -2.71
C MET A 27 6.08 5.13 -1.18
N GLU A 28 5.19 4.44 -0.47
CA GLU A 28 4.82 4.76 0.91
C GLU A 28 5.00 3.59 1.88
N ALA A 29 4.70 2.36 1.48
CA ALA A 29 4.57 1.23 2.40
C ALA A 29 5.91 0.79 3.02
N GLY A 30 7.03 0.96 2.30
CA GLY A 30 8.35 0.47 2.72
C GLY A 30 8.77 0.88 4.14
N PRO A 31 8.81 2.19 4.46
CA PRO A 31 9.13 2.66 5.81
C PRO A 31 8.18 2.14 6.91
N TYR A 32 6.89 1.96 6.61
CA TYR A 32 5.95 1.40 7.60
C TYR A 32 6.24 -0.08 7.86
N CYS A 33 6.50 -0.87 6.82
CA CYS A 33 6.90 -2.27 6.99
C CYS A 33 8.22 -2.41 7.76
N ALA A 34 9.20 -1.54 7.49
CA ALA A 34 10.45 -1.49 8.23
C ALA A 34 10.24 -1.19 9.73
N ALA A 35 9.40 -0.20 10.05
CA ALA A 35 9.08 0.15 11.43
C ALA A 35 8.30 -0.98 12.14
N VAL A 36 7.38 -1.66 11.45
CA VAL A 36 6.67 -2.82 11.98
C VAL A 36 7.63 -3.96 12.30
N TYR A 37 8.61 -4.23 11.44
CA TYR A 37 9.64 -5.23 11.72
C TYR A 37 10.46 -4.89 12.96
N GLU A 38 10.94 -3.65 13.07
CA GLU A 38 11.75 -3.20 14.21
C GLU A 38 10.95 -3.10 15.52
N LEU A 39 9.62 -3.04 15.45
CA LEU A 39 8.75 -3.15 16.63
C LEU A 39 8.70 -4.58 17.18
N THR A 40 8.81 -5.58 16.30
CA THR A 40 8.62 -6.99 16.66
C THR A 40 9.92 -7.73 16.89
N GLU A 41 10.98 -7.34 16.18
CA GLU A 41 12.27 -7.99 16.21
C GLU A 41 13.32 -7.08 16.86
N PRO A 42 14.24 -7.63 17.69
CA PRO A 42 15.30 -6.84 18.30
C PRO A 42 16.33 -6.28 17.30
N SER A 43 16.41 -6.86 16.10
CA SER A 43 17.38 -6.49 15.07
C SER A 43 16.79 -5.52 14.06
N ARG A 44 17.65 -4.77 13.39
CA ARG A 44 17.27 -3.91 12.28
C ARG A 44 16.71 -4.74 11.12
N TYR A 45 15.75 -4.19 10.37
CA TYR A 45 15.19 -4.86 9.19
C TYR A 45 16.29 -5.34 8.23
N PRO A 46 16.22 -6.59 7.74
CA PRO A 46 17.22 -7.12 6.84
C PRO A 46 17.10 -6.48 5.46
N ILE A 47 18.21 -6.48 4.71
CA ILE A 47 18.27 -5.95 3.33
C ILE A 47 18.49 -7.13 2.39
N GLY A 48 17.61 -7.28 1.40
CA GLY A 48 17.71 -8.33 0.39
C GLY A 48 17.20 -9.70 0.84
N GLU A 49 16.58 -9.79 2.02
CA GLU A 49 16.00 -11.02 2.55
C GLU A 49 14.48 -10.90 2.68
N PRO A 50 13.72 -11.97 2.38
CA PRO A 50 12.28 -11.97 2.56
C PRO A 50 11.92 -12.02 4.05
N VAL A 51 11.04 -11.13 4.47
CA VAL A 51 10.52 -11.04 5.84
C VAL A 51 9.07 -11.55 5.87
N ASN A 52 8.72 -12.30 6.92
CA ASN A 52 7.39 -12.86 7.08
C ASN A 52 6.58 -12.13 8.16
N PHE A 53 5.44 -11.55 7.79
CA PHE A 53 4.52 -10.83 8.68
C PHE A 53 3.30 -11.65 9.14
N SER A 54 3.35 -12.98 9.06
CA SER A 54 2.22 -13.85 9.45
C SER A 54 1.99 -13.92 10.97
N LYS A 55 2.99 -13.56 11.79
CA LYS A 55 2.95 -13.68 13.26
C LYS A 55 3.30 -12.37 13.96
N LEU A 56 2.71 -11.26 13.51
CA LEU A 56 2.88 -9.97 14.17
C LEU A 56 2.02 -9.90 15.45
N PRO A 57 2.50 -9.23 16.52
CA PRO A 57 1.73 -8.96 17.73
C PRO A 57 0.68 -7.85 17.53
N ILE A 58 0.65 -7.24 16.34
CA ILE A 58 -0.33 -6.25 15.90
C ILE A 58 -1.05 -6.75 14.66
N ASP A 59 -2.24 -6.23 14.43
CA ASP A 59 -2.97 -6.47 13.18
C ASP A 59 -2.46 -5.49 12.13
N PHE A 60 -1.81 -6.02 11.11
CA PHE A 60 -1.20 -5.25 10.05
C PHE A 60 -1.82 -5.62 8.71
N GLY A 61 -2.21 -4.60 7.95
CA GLY A 61 -2.77 -4.76 6.62
C GLY A 61 -2.56 -3.50 5.80
N VAL A 62 -2.39 -3.68 4.49
CA VAL A 62 -2.24 -2.59 3.52
C VAL A 62 -3.30 -2.76 2.44
N ILE A 63 -3.99 -1.68 2.11
CA ILE A 63 -4.95 -1.64 1.01
C ILE A 63 -4.35 -0.75 -0.09
N HIS A 64 -4.20 -1.29 -1.29
CA HIS A 64 -3.76 -0.54 -2.45
C HIS A 64 -4.95 -0.11 -3.30
N TYR A 65 -5.11 1.20 -3.47
CA TYR A 65 -5.93 1.76 -4.53
C TYR A 65 -5.03 2.03 -5.75
N ALA A 66 -5.31 1.35 -6.85
CA ALA A 66 -4.60 1.59 -8.11
C ALA A 66 -5.14 2.85 -8.78
N SER A 67 -4.44 3.98 -8.58
CA SER A 67 -4.82 5.27 -9.18
C SER A 67 -4.57 5.32 -10.68
N ASP A 68 -3.44 4.78 -11.11
CA ASP A 68 -2.92 4.88 -12.46
C ASP A 68 -2.32 3.55 -12.90
N THR A 69 -2.50 3.21 -14.16
CA THR A 69 -1.75 2.12 -14.80
C THR A 69 -0.49 2.68 -15.46
N PRO A 70 0.71 2.16 -15.14
CA PRO A 70 1.94 2.66 -15.74
C PRO A 70 1.89 2.68 -17.27
N PHE A 71 2.47 3.71 -17.88
CA PHE A 71 2.52 3.92 -19.35
C PHE A 71 1.19 4.15 -20.09
N THR A 72 0.06 4.26 -19.40
CA THR A 72 -1.13 4.86 -20.03
C THR A 72 -0.97 6.38 -20.14
N GLN A 73 -0.38 6.84 -21.25
CA GLN A 73 -0.30 8.26 -21.57
C GLN A 73 -1.70 8.86 -21.63
N ALA A 74 -1.90 10.01 -20.95
CA ALA A 74 -3.11 10.85 -20.95
C ALA A 74 -4.36 10.36 -20.17
N ARG A 75 -4.28 9.30 -19.37
CA ARG A 75 -5.36 8.88 -18.45
C ARG A 75 -4.94 8.78 -16.98
N THR A 76 -3.89 9.51 -16.60
CA THR A 76 -3.50 9.55 -15.19
C THR A 76 -4.31 10.57 -14.41
N LEU A 77 -4.56 10.33 -13.13
CA LEU A 77 -5.26 11.28 -12.25
C LEU A 77 -4.56 12.65 -12.23
N GLY A 78 -3.22 12.66 -12.30
CA GLY A 78 -2.42 13.89 -12.30
C GLY A 78 -2.44 14.67 -13.63
N ALA A 79 -2.78 14.03 -14.76
CA ALA A 79 -2.89 14.70 -16.06
C ALA A 79 -4.30 15.29 -16.30
N ARG A 80 -5.26 14.99 -15.43
CA ARG A 80 -6.63 15.51 -15.48
C ARG A 80 -6.77 16.66 -14.46
N GLY A 81 -7.69 17.59 -14.72
CA GLY A 81 -8.03 18.63 -13.76
C GLY A 81 -8.51 18.02 -12.43
N LEU A 82 -8.37 18.79 -11.35
CA LEU A 82 -8.77 18.37 -10.01
C LEU A 82 -10.22 17.86 -10.03
N SER A 83 -10.43 16.62 -9.65
CA SER A 83 -11.72 15.93 -9.81
C SER A 83 -11.95 14.95 -8.66
N TYR A 84 -13.19 14.48 -8.54
CA TYR A 84 -13.61 13.52 -7.52
C TYR A 84 -13.23 12.07 -7.86
N PHE A 85 -12.61 11.82 -9.02
CA PHE A 85 -12.23 10.47 -9.43
C PHE A 85 -11.23 9.86 -8.43
N GLY A 86 -11.55 8.67 -7.93
CA GLY A 86 -10.76 7.98 -6.90
C GLY A 86 -11.16 8.29 -5.45
N MET A 87 -12.08 9.24 -5.21
CA MET A 87 -12.63 9.45 -3.85
C MET A 87 -13.40 8.22 -3.37
N ASP A 88 -14.21 7.59 -4.21
CA ASP A 88 -15.03 6.43 -3.82
C ASP A 88 -14.15 5.27 -3.30
N SER A 89 -13.05 4.98 -4.01
CA SER A 89 -12.11 3.93 -3.62
C SER A 89 -11.33 4.27 -2.34
N THR A 90 -10.90 5.53 -2.20
CA THR A 90 -10.24 6.00 -0.97
C THR A 90 -11.20 5.92 0.22
N TYR A 91 -12.43 6.41 0.04
CA TYR A 91 -13.46 6.40 1.07
C TYR A 91 -13.85 4.96 1.46
N ALA A 92 -14.06 4.08 0.48
CA ALA A 92 -14.32 2.66 0.73
C ALA A 92 -13.18 2.00 1.53
N SER A 93 -11.92 2.32 1.21
CA SER A 93 -10.75 1.81 1.95
C SER A 93 -10.74 2.32 3.40
N SER A 94 -10.96 3.62 3.62
CA SER A 94 -11.05 4.20 4.96
C SER A 94 -12.19 3.60 5.78
N VAL A 95 -13.38 3.44 5.18
CA VAL A 95 -14.54 2.83 5.83
C VAL A 95 -14.26 1.37 6.19
N ALA A 96 -13.59 0.60 5.32
CA ALA A 96 -13.22 -0.78 5.61
C ALA A 96 -12.28 -0.89 6.82
N ILE A 97 -11.24 -0.05 6.87
CA ILE A 97 -10.28 0.02 7.98
C ILE A 97 -10.99 0.42 9.27
N LEU A 98 -11.75 1.53 9.25
CA LEU A 98 -12.44 2.04 10.43
C LEU A 98 -13.48 1.05 10.96
N ARG A 99 -14.27 0.40 10.10
CA ARG A 99 -15.23 -0.62 10.52
C ARG A 99 -14.53 -1.78 11.22
N ARG A 100 -13.36 -2.21 10.73
CA ARG A 100 -12.58 -3.27 11.38
C ARG A 100 -12.08 -2.82 12.75
N ILE A 101 -11.54 -1.61 12.86
CA ILE A 101 -11.08 -1.05 14.14
C ILE A 101 -12.24 -0.99 15.13
N LEU A 102 -13.34 -0.33 14.76
CA LEU A 102 -14.49 -0.13 15.65
C LEU A 102 -15.16 -1.44 16.09
N ARG A 103 -15.16 -2.48 15.25
CA ARG A 103 -15.63 -3.82 15.65
C ARG A 103 -14.72 -4.45 16.69
N ARG A 104 -13.40 -4.35 16.53
CA ARG A 104 -12.45 -4.91 17.51
C ARG A 104 -12.43 -4.16 18.82
N GLU A 105 -12.73 -2.86 18.80
CA GLU A 105 -12.91 -2.05 20.02
C GLU A 105 -14.31 -2.22 20.64
N GLY A 106 -15.19 -3.05 20.08
CA GLY A 106 -16.55 -3.29 20.61
C GLY A 106 -17.52 -2.12 20.47
N VAL A 107 -17.17 -1.10 19.69
CA VAL A 107 -17.98 0.12 19.48
C VAL A 107 -19.02 -0.07 18.36
N LEU A 108 -18.69 -0.87 17.34
CA LEU A 108 -19.57 -1.17 16.21
C LEU A 108 -20.10 -2.60 16.33
N ALA A 109 -21.43 -2.74 16.44
CA ALA A 109 -22.09 -4.04 16.43
C ALA A 109 -21.89 -4.77 15.09
N ASP A 110 -21.75 -6.09 15.15
CA ASP A 110 -21.76 -6.91 13.95
C ASP A 110 -23.12 -6.80 13.27
N ALA A 111 -23.12 -6.77 11.94
CA ALA A 111 -24.36 -6.79 11.18
C ALA A 111 -25.03 -8.15 11.44
N ALA A 112 -26.25 -8.10 11.98
CA ALA A 112 -27.09 -9.27 12.26
C ALA A 112 -27.39 -10.09 11.00
#